data_AF-A0A6L8C616-F1
#
_entry.id   AF-A0A6L8C616-F1
#
_cell.length_a   1.000
_cell.length_b   1.000
_cell.length_c   1.000
_cell.angle_alpha   90.00
_cell.angle_beta   90.00
_cell.angle_gamma   90.00
#
_symmetry.space_group_name_H-M   'P 1'
#
loop_
_entity.id
_entity.type
_entity.pdbx_description
1 polymer ?
#
loop_
_entity_poly.entity_id
_entity_poly.type
_entity_poly.pdbx_seq_one_letter_code
_entity_poly.pdbx_strand_id
1 'polypeptide(L)'
;MDKAIEKNLNKRTKGQYYTLGNPFSLAPFIEWANSIGLYSRKILEPFAGANHIIRSLQSIGMCNHFDSFDIAPADADVIHRNTIVSFPKGYEVCITNPPWLAKNSATRLKLSFPDSPYDDLYKHCLSLCLQNCDYVAALIPASFLHSNLFRRRLSRYILLHSESIFNDTDNPVCLALFDKDDVEDTCIYYDNRFIGNLSLLEIHLPIPWNGCRVTFNDPLGKLGLVTFDNTREPSIRFCSAEEIHQYPVKDSSRYFVRIECGIENIPAAVSTLNRKINTFRNETCDLFLTPFKGIRKDGLYRRRMSFELARRFIGSIVDNELRL
;
A
#
# COMPACT_ATOMS: atom_id res chain seq x y z
N MET A 1 -8.17 34.80 2.57
CA MET A 1 -7.90 33.40 2.94
C MET A 1 -8.78 32.55 2.03
N ASP A 2 -8.18 31.90 1.03
CA ASP A 2 -8.89 31.47 -0.17
C ASP A 2 -9.82 30.27 0.05
N LYS A 3 -11.03 30.35 -0.51
CA LYS A 3 -12.04 29.26 -0.55
C LYS A 3 -11.47 27.93 -1.09
N ALA A 4 -10.42 27.97 -1.90
CA ALA A 4 -9.71 26.80 -2.39
C ALA A 4 -8.91 26.08 -1.29
N ILE A 5 -8.28 26.81 -0.38
CA ILE A 5 -7.54 26.26 0.78
C ILE A 5 -8.51 25.64 1.78
N GLU A 6 -9.64 26.31 2.02
CA GLU A 6 -10.69 25.84 2.94
C GLU A 6 -11.40 24.56 2.42
N LYS A 7 -11.66 24.47 1.11
CA LYS A 7 -12.19 23.25 0.46
C LYS A 7 -11.19 22.08 0.52
N ASN A 8 -9.89 22.36 0.40
CA ASN A 8 -8.83 21.35 0.50
C ASN A 8 -8.65 20.83 1.93
N LEU A 9 -8.79 21.71 2.93
CA LEU A 9 -8.85 21.29 4.34
C LEU A 9 -10.09 20.43 4.59
N ASN A 10 -11.28 20.84 4.13
CA ASN A 10 -12.52 20.08 4.33
C ASN A 10 -12.57 18.71 3.63
N LYS A 11 -11.88 18.54 2.50
CA LYS A 11 -11.70 17.23 1.84
C LYS A 11 -10.74 16.34 2.63
N ARG A 12 -9.62 16.90 3.08
CA ARG A 12 -8.60 16.17 3.87
C ARG A 12 -9.10 15.80 5.26
N THR A 13 -9.97 16.60 5.88
CA THR A 13 -10.63 16.27 7.15
C THR A 13 -11.62 15.12 7.01
N LYS A 14 -12.18 14.91 5.80
CA LYS A 14 -13.13 13.83 5.49
C LYS A 14 -12.50 12.60 4.82
N GLY A 15 -11.21 12.65 4.45
CA GLY A 15 -10.50 11.52 3.81
C GLY A 15 -11.04 11.10 2.43
N GLN A 16 -11.69 12.02 1.69
CA GLN A 16 -12.36 11.71 0.41
C GLN A 16 -11.41 11.90 -0.78
N TYR A 17 -11.27 10.86 -1.63
CA TYR A 17 -10.50 10.88 -2.89
C TYR A 17 -11.37 10.44 -4.07
N TYR A 18 -11.30 11.16 -5.20
CA TYR A 18 -12.12 10.93 -6.40
C TYR A 18 -11.43 10.00 -7.41
N THR A 19 -12.21 9.08 -7.99
CA THR A 19 -11.76 8.07 -8.95
C THR A 19 -12.03 8.53 -10.40
N LEU A 20 -11.02 8.65 -11.28
CA LEU A 20 -11.15 9.16 -12.66
C LEU A 20 -11.11 8.05 -13.74
N GLY A 21 -10.33 6.98 -13.53
CA GLY A 21 -10.30 5.76 -14.33
C GLY A 21 -11.09 4.65 -13.65
N ASN A 22 -11.52 3.61 -14.37
CA ASN A 22 -12.33 2.54 -13.78
C ASN A 22 -11.46 1.32 -13.40
N PRO A 23 -10.97 1.19 -12.15
CA PRO A 23 -10.17 0.02 -11.74
C PRO A 23 -10.97 -1.28 -11.81
N PHE A 24 -12.30 -1.20 -11.85
CA PHE A 24 -13.20 -2.35 -11.97
C PHE A 24 -13.31 -2.88 -13.41
N SER A 25 -12.71 -2.21 -14.41
CA SER A 25 -12.60 -2.78 -15.76
C SER A 25 -11.35 -3.65 -15.94
N LEU A 26 -10.50 -3.79 -14.92
CA LEU A 26 -9.32 -4.63 -14.98
C LEU A 26 -9.73 -6.12 -15.01
N ALA A 27 -9.11 -6.89 -15.90
CA ALA A 27 -9.33 -8.33 -16.05
C ALA A 27 -9.32 -9.10 -14.72
N PRO A 28 -8.34 -8.91 -13.80
CA PRO A 28 -8.35 -9.62 -12.52
C PRO A 28 -9.53 -9.28 -11.61
N PHE A 29 -10.11 -8.08 -11.71
CA PHE A 29 -11.35 -7.77 -11.01
C PHE A 29 -12.54 -8.45 -11.68
N ILE A 30 -12.65 -8.40 -13.02
CA ILE A 30 -13.75 -9.02 -13.76
C ILE A 30 -13.79 -10.53 -13.51
N GLU A 31 -12.64 -11.19 -13.51
CA GLU A 31 -12.52 -12.61 -13.17
C GLU A 31 -13.04 -12.91 -11.76
N TRP A 32 -12.63 -12.12 -10.77
CA TRP A 32 -13.10 -12.26 -9.39
C TRP A 32 -14.60 -11.97 -9.24
N ALA A 33 -15.09 -10.91 -9.88
CA ALA A 33 -16.49 -10.55 -9.90
C ALA A 33 -17.36 -11.67 -10.51
N ASN A 34 -16.89 -12.27 -11.60
CA ASN A 34 -17.56 -13.41 -12.22
C ASN A 34 -17.53 -14.65 -11.32
N SER A 35 -16.40 -14.95 -10.68
CA SER A 35 -16.28 -16.15 -9.82
C SER A 35 -17.22 -16.11 -8.61
N ILE A 36 -17.55 -14.91 -8.12
CA ILE A 36 -18.51 -14.75 -7.01
C ILE A 36 -19.94 -14.56 -7.51
N GLY A 37 -20.18 -14.41 -8.82
CA GLY A 37 -21.50 -14.10 -9.37
C GLY A 37 -21.97 -12.70 -8.99
N LEU A 38 -21.09 -11.69 -9.04
CA LEU A 38 -21.37 -10.32 -8.60
C LEU A 38 -22.64 -9.73 -9.21
N TYR A 39 -22.89 -10.02 -10.49
CA TYR A 39 -24.02 -9.47 -11.27
C TYR A 39 -25.41 -9.71 -10.63
N SER A 40 -25.59 -10.85 -9.95
CA SER A 40 -26.86 -11.21 -9.31
C SER A 40 -26.96 -10.80 -7.84
N ARG A 41 -25.91 -10.18 -7.29
CA ARG A 41 -25.80 -9.85 -5.88
C ARG A 41 -26.10 -8.37 -5.62
N LYS A 42 -26.60 -8.09 -4.42
CA LYS A 42 -26.74 -6.71 -3.94
C LYS A 42 -25.41 -6.21 -3.37
N ILE A 43 -24.89 -5.12 -3.93
CA ILE A 43 -23.61 -4.52 -3.54
C ILE A 43 -23.82 -3.50 -2.43
N LEU A 44 -23.02 -3.59 -1.36
CA LEU A 44 -22.91 -2.56 -0.34
C LEU A 44 -21.74 -1.62 -0.66
N GLU A 45 -22.00 -0.31 -0.70
CA GLU A 45 -20.95 0.73 -0.64
C GLU A 45 -21.10 1.53 0.68
N PRO A 46 -20.36 1.19 1.75
CA PRO A 46 -20.57 1.71 3.10
C PRO A 46 -20.00 3.13 3.36
N PHE A 47 -19.21 3.65 2.43
CA PHE A 47 -18.49 4.94 2.53
C PHE A 47 -18.55 5.70 1.20
N ALA A 48 -19.76 5.81 0.65
CA ALA A 48 -19.97 6.08 -0.78
C ALA A 48 -19.64 7.51 -1.23
N GLY A 49 -19.68 8.50 -0.33
CA GLY A 49 -19.53 9.92 -0.68
C GLY A 49 -20.45 10.34 -1.82
N ALA A 50 -19.88 10.47 -3.03
CA ALA A 50 -20.57 10.84 -4.27
C ALA A 50 -20.97 9.63 -5.16
N ASN A 51 -20.97 8.42 -4.61
CA ASN A 51 -21.42 7.17 -5.24
C ASN A 51 -20.63 6.77 -6.51
N HIS A 52 -19.35 7.16 -6.60
CA HIS A 52 -18.55 6.95 -7.80
C HIS A 52 -18.28 5.48 -8.10
N ILE A 53 -18.06 4.63 -7.09
CA ILE A 53 -17.81 3.21 -7.30
C ILE A 53 -19.04 2.52 -7.89
N ILE A 54 -20.23 2.74 -7.33
CA ILE A 54 -21.48 2.22 -7.93
C ILE A 54 -21.60 2.65 -9.40
N ARG A 55 -21.39 3.94 -9.71
CA ARG A 55 -21.46 4.43 -11.10
C ARG A 55 -20.41 3.76 -12.00
N SER A 56 -19.19 3.55 -11.51
CA SER A 56 -18.14 2.84 -12.25
C SER A 56 -18.52 1.38 -12.52
N LEU A 57 -19.10 0.68 -11.56
CA LEU A 57 -19.57 -0.70 -11.73
C LEU A 57 -20.76 -0.77 -12.70
N GLN A 58 -21.70 0.17 -12.62
CA GLN A 58 -22.83 0.28 -13.55
C GLN A 58 -22.36 0.50 -14.99
N SER A 59 -21.34 1.36 -15.21
CA SER A 59 -20.81 1.65 -16.56
C SER A 59 -20.23 0.43 -17.29
N ILE A 60 -19.90 -0.63 -16.56
CA ILE A 60 -19.39 -1.90 -17.10
C ILE A 60 -20.41 -3.05 -16.94
N GLY A 61 -21.65 -2.74 -16.56
CA GLY A 61 -22.73 -3.72 -16.42
C GLY A 61 -22.58 -4.66 -15.22
N MET A 62 -21.80 -4.29 -14.20
CA MET A 62 -21.48 -5.15 -13.04
C MET A 62 -22.29 -4.82 -11.77
N CYS A 63 -23.24 -3.88 -11.84
CA CYS A 63 -24.04 -3.50 -10.68
C CYS A 63 -25.47 -3.13 -11.09
N ASN A 64 -26.43 -3.98 -10.71
CA ASN A 64 -27.87 -3.71 -10.89
C ASN A 64 -28.59 -3.42 -9.56
N HIS A 65 -28.04 -3.93 -8.45
CA HIS A 65 -28.63 -3.80 -7.13
C HIS A 65 -27.56 -3.32 -6.16
N PHE A 66 -27.81 -2.19 -5.49
CA PHE A 66 -26.88 -1.63 -4.53
C PHE A 66 -27.62 -0.95 -3.38
N ASP A 67 -26.93 -0.80 -2.24
CA ASP A 67 -27.24 0.21 -1.23
C ASP A 67 -25.95 0.97 -0.89
N SER A 68 -26.04 2.29 -0.85
CA SER A 68 -24.91 3.17 -0.57
C SER A 68 -25.15 4.00 0.68
N PHE A 69 -24.13 4.12 1.52
CA PHE A 69 -24.19 4.85 2.78
C PHE A 69 -22.98 5.77 2.92
N ASP A 70 -23.18 6.94 3.53
CA ASP A 70 -22.06 7.82 3.92
C ASP A 70 -22.45 8.71 5.10
N ILE A 71 -21.46 9.15 5.90
CA ILE A 71 -21.68 10.10 7.00
C ILE A 71 -21.96 11.52 6.48
N ALA A 72 -21.50 11.84 5.27
CA ALA A 72 -21.76 13.09 4.58
C ALA A 72 -22.05 12.82 3.09
N PRO A 73 -23.26 12.30 2.76
CA PRO A 73 -23.66 11.99 1.40
C PRO A 73 -23.51 13.21 0.47
N ALA A 74 -23.01 12.96 -0.74
CA ALA A 74 -22.89 13.96 -1.81
C ALA A 74 -23.71 13.58 -3.05
N ASP A 75 -24.58 12.57 -2.92
CA ASP A 75 -25.40 11.99 -3.98
C ASP A 75 -26.77 11.61 -3.42
N ALA A 76 -27.83 11.69 -4.24
CA ALA A 76 -29.20 11.44 -3.81
C ALA A 76 -29.47 9.94 -3.55
N ASP A 77 -28.71 9.05 -4.20
CA ASP A 77 -28.83 7.60 -4.03
C ASP A 77 -28.06 7.09 -2.78
N VAL A 78 -27.46 7.99 -2.00
CA VAL A 78 -26.63 7.65 -0.83
C VAL A 78 -27.37 8.03 0.46
N ILE A 79 -27.59 7.03 1.31
CA ILE A 79 -28.30 7.19 2.58
C ILE A 79 -27.33 7.71 3.65
N HIS A 80 -27.74 8.76 4.38
CA HIS A 80 -26.95 9.28 5.50
C HIS A 80 -26.83 8.24 6.63
N ARG A 81 -25.60 7.82 6.94
CA ARG A 81 -25.31 6.89 8.04
C ARG A 81 -23.84 6.99 8.46
N ASN A 82 -23.59 7.02 9.77
CA ASN A 82 -22.22 6.82 10.29
C ASN A 82 -21.89 5.32 10.32
N THR A 83 -21.37 4.81 9.20
CA THR A 83 -21.08 3.38 9.00
C THR A 83 -19.95 2.85 9.90
N ILE A 84 -19.06 3.72 10.38
CA ILE A 84 -18.03 3.33 11.37
C ILE A 84 -18.67 2.95 12.71
N VAL A 85 -19.75 3.65 13.09
CA VAL A 85 -20.47 3.40 14.35
C VAL A 85 -21.56 2.34 14.21
N SER A 86 -22.30 2.33 13.09
CA SER A 86 -23.37 1.37 12.83
C SER A 86 -23.24 0.82 11.42
N PHE A 87 -22.51 -0.29 11.28
CA PHE A 87 -22.27 -0.91 9.98
C PHE A 87 -23.55 -1.60 9.43
N PRO A 88 -23.93 -1.40 8.15
CA PRO A 88 -25.05 -2.09 7.51
C PRO A 88 -24.86 -3.63 7.50
N LYS A 89 -25.93 -4.38 7.78
CA LYS A 89 -25.89 -5.85 7.87
C LYS A 89 -26.76 -6.49 6.78
N GLY A 90 -26.53 -7.77 6.50
CA GLY A 90 -27.32 -8.56 5.55
C GLY A 90 -26.82 -8.47 4.10
N TYR A 91 -25.57 -8.08 3.88
CA TYR A 91 -24.96 -7.99 2.56
C TYR A 91 -23.85 -9.02 2.42
N GLU A 92 -23.87 -9.76 1.32
CA GLU A 92 -22.79 -10.69 1.00
C GLU A 92 -21.60 -9.99 0.34
N VAL A 93 -21.80 -8.88 -0.38
CA VAL A 93 -20.74 -8.19 -1.11
C VAL A 93 -20.61 -6.73 -0.66
N CYS A 94 -19.38 -6.32 -0.36
CA CYS A 94 -19.00 -4.93 -0.14
C CYS A 94 -17.96 -4.49 -1.18
N ILE A 95 -18.21 -3.41 -1.92
CA ILE A 95 -17.21 -2.78 -2.80
C ILE A 95 -17.06 -1.32 -2.38
N THR A 96 -15.84 -0.90 -2.06
CA THR A 96 -15.66 0.37 -1.34
C THR A 96 -14.29 1.04 -1.52
N ASN A 97 -14.25 2.34 -1.23
CA ASN A 97 -13.04 3.13 -1.00
C ASN A 97 -13.15 3.72 0.42
N PRO A 98 -12.70 2.99 1.46
CA PRO A 98 -12.84 3.45 2.84
C PRO A 98 -12.02 4.73 3.08
N PRO A 99 -12.38 5.56 4.08
CA PRO A 99 -11.65 6.80 4.37
C PRO A 99 -10.23 6.54 4.89
N TRP A 100 -9.26 7.32 4.43
CA TRP A 100 -7.85 7.17 4.83
C TRP A 100 -7.44 8.24 5.84
N LEU A 101 -6.92 7.81 6.99
CA LEU A 101 -6.42 8.71 8.01
C LEU A 101 -5.47 7.94 8.92
N ALA A 102 -4.16 8.10 8.74
CA ALA A 102 -3.19 7.51 9.65
C ALA A 102 -3.27 8.16 11.04
N LYS A 103 -3.20 7.36 12.11
CA LYS A 103 -3.30 7.80 13.52
C LYS A 103 -2.31 8.92 13.85
N ASN A 104 -1.06 8.79 13.40
CA ASN A 104 -0.03 9.81 13.57
C ASN A 104 -0.36 11.13 12.86
N SER A 105 -1.03 11.07 11.70
CA SER A 105 -1.49 12.23 10.96
C SER A 105 -2.69 12.88 11.65
N ALA A 106 -3.63 12.08 12.18
CA ALA A 106 -4.73 12.58 13.00
C ALA A 106 -4.21 13.33 14.24
N THR A 107 -3.27 12.74 14.98
CA THR A 107 -2.64 13.38 16.14
C THR A 107 -1.96 14.70 15.77
N ARG A 108 -1.14 14.70 14.72
CA ARG A 108 -0.46 15.93 14.24
C ARG A 108 -1.44 17.02 13.83
N LEU A 109 -2.57 16.64 13.25
CA LEU A 109 -3.61 17.56 12.78
C LEU A 109 -4.69 17.84 13.85
N LYS A 110 -4.57 17.27 15.05
CA LYS A 110 -5.57 17.36 16.13
C LYS A 110 -6.97 16.91 15.71
N LEU A 111 -7.05 15.91 14.83
CA LEU A 111 -8.30 15.27 14.42
C LEU A 111 -8.63 14.11 15.35
N SER A 112 -9.92 13.84 15.55
CA SER A 112 -10.39 12.63 16.22
C SER A 112 -10.00 11.39 15.43
N PHE A 113 -9.53 10.36 16.13
CA PHE A 113 -9.29 9.04 15.57
C PHE A 113 -10.08 8.03 16.40
N PRO A 114 -10.83 7.09 15.78
CA PRO A 114 -11.62 6.12 16.54
C PRO A 114 -10.71 5.26 17.41
N ASP A 115 -11.24 4.79 18.55
CA ASP A 115 -10.54 3.78 19.33
C ASP A 115 -10.49 2.48 18.52
N SER A 116 -9.29 2.10 18.13
CA SER A 116 -9.04 1.05 17.15
C SER A 116 -7.64 0.50 17.36
N PRO A 117 -7.45 -0.84 17.24
CA PRO A 117 -6.12 -1.44 17.30
C PRO A 117 -5.28 -1.11 16.06
N TYR A 118 -5.90 -0.54 15.01
CA TYR A 118 -5.22 -0.21 13.77
C TYR A 118 -4.62 1.20 13.78
N ASP A 119 -3.52 1.36 13.07
CA ASP A 119 -2.77 2.61 12.90
C ASP A 119 -3.32 3.51 11.79
N ASP A 120 -4.32 3.05 11.02
CA ASP A 120 -4.99 3.80 9.97
C ASP A 120 -6.49 3.49 9.94
N LEU A 121 -7.31 4.51 9.66
CA LEU A 121 -8.76 4.41 9.63
C LEU A 121 -9.25 3.41 8.59
N TYR A 122 -8.61 3.34 7.42
CA TYR A 122 -9.04 2.42 6.36
C TYR A 122 -8.95 0.96 6.80
N LYS A 123 -7.99 0.61 7.67
CA LYS A 123 -7.82 -0.76 8.19
C LYS A 123 -8.94 -1.12 9.15
N HIS A 124 -9.40 -0.15 9.96
CA HIS A 124 -10.56 -0.32 10.81
C HIS A 124 -11.83 -0.52 9.97
N CYS A 125 -12.07 0.34 8.99
CA CYS A 125 -13.18 0.21 8.05
C CYS A 125 -13.15 -1.13 7.30
N LEU A 126 -11.98 -1.54 6.80
CA LEU A 126 -11.81 -2.83 6.12
C LEU A 126 -12.14 -4.01 7.05
N SER A 127 -11.73 -3.94 8.32
CA SER A 127 -12.13 -4.95 9.32
C SER A 127 -13.65 -5.03 9.48
N LEU A 128 -14.36 -3.90 9.50
CA LEU A 128 -15.82 -3.89 9.58
C LEU A 128 -16.44 -4.54 8.33
N CYS A 129 -15.95 -4.22 7.14
CA CYS A 129 -16.41 -4.84 5.90
C CYS A 129 -16.21 -6.36 5.91
N LEU A 130 -15.02 -6.83 6.28
CA LEU A 130 -14.71 -8.26 6.33
C LEU A 130 -15.51 -9.01 7.40
N GLN A 131 -15.86 -8.36 8.52
CA GLN A 131 -16.69 -8.98 9.57
C GLN A 131 -18.17 -9.11 9.20
N ASN A 132 -18.66 -8.30 8.25
CA ASN A 132 -20.09 -8.21 7.94
C ASN A 132 -20.43 -8.66 6.50
N CYS A 133 -19.43 -8.91 5.64
CA CYS A 133 -19.62 -9.33 4.26
C CYS A 133 -18.72 -10.53 3.90
N ASP A 134 -19.25 -11.40 3.05
CA ASP A 134 -18.56 -12.58 2.53
C ASP A 134 -17.50 -12.21 1.50
N TYR A 135 -17.78 -11.23 0.63
CA TYR A 135 -16.85 -10.79 -0.41
C TYR A 135 -16.60 -9.30 -0.27
N VAL A 136 -15.32 -8.91 -0.31
CA VAL A 136 -14.93 -7.49 -0.16
C VAL A 136 -13.97 -7.09 -1.26
N ALA A 137 -14.26 -6.01 -1.96
CA ALA A 137 -13.32 -5.32 -2.84
C ALA A 137 -13.06 -3.91 -2.30
N ALA A 138 -11.79 -3.57 -2.05
CA ALA A 138 -11.43 -2.32 -1.40
C ALA A 138 -10.32 -1.57 -2.15
N LEU A 139 -10.57 -0.31 -2.49
CA LEU A 139 -9.56 0.64 -2.96
C LEU A 139 -8.85 1.24 -1.74
N ILE A 140 -7.62 0.83 -1.49
CA ILE A 140 -6.87 1.17 -0.26
C ILE A 140 -5.41 1.49 -0.59
N PRO A 141 -4.64 2.09 0.34
CA PRO A 141 -3.23 2.37 0.11
C PRO A 141 -2.45 1.11 -0.26
N ALA A 142 -1.62 1.18 -1.29
CA ALA A 142 -0.81 0.04 -1.75
C ALA A 142 0.18 -0.48 -0.70
N SER A 143 0.49 0.34 0.32
CA SER A 143 1.29 -0.10 1.47
C SER A 143 0.58 -1.16 2.34
N PHE A 144 -0.72 -1.42 2.12
CA PHE A 144 -1.51 -2.42 2.84
C PHE A 144 -0.85 -3.80 2.84
N LEU A 145 -0.25 -4.23 1.72
CA LEU A 145 0.38 -5.55 1.62
C LEU A 145 1.45 -5.78 2.70
N HIS A 146 2.18 -4.73 3.09
CA HIS A 146 3.21 -4.80 4.13
C HIS A 146 2.66 -4.82 5.56
N SER A 147 1.35 -4.61 5.75
CA SER A 147 0.73 -4.69 7.08
C SER A 147 0.52 -6.13 7.54
N ASN A 148 0.57 -7.10 6.62
CA ASN A 148 0.28 -8.53 6.87
C ASN A 148 -1.12 -8.79 7.47
N LEU A 149 -2.01 -7.80 7.42
CA LEU A 149 -3.38 -7.93 7.92
C LEU A 149 -4.28 -8.62 6.89
N PHE A 150 -5.26 -9.35 7.39
CA PHE A 150 -6.36 -9.95 6.60
C PHE A 150 -5.93 -10.87 5.45
N ARG A 151 -4.69 -11.39 5.48
CA ARG A 151 -4.13 -12.22 4.40
C ARG A 151 -4.94 -13.48 4.11
N ARG A 152 -5.52 -14.09 5.15
CA ARG A 152 -6.29 -15.34 5.03
C ARG A 152 -7.36 -15.29 3.94
N ARG A 153 -8.06 -14.17 3.80
CA ARG A 153 -9.14 -14.00 2.81
C ARG A 153 -8.71 -13.23 1.56
N LEU A 154 -7.47 -12.72 1.51
CA LEU A 154 -7.00 -11.86 0.41
C LEU A 154 -6.71 -12.72 -0.82
N SER A 155 -7.67 -12.82 -1.74
CA SER A 155 -7.53 -13.64 -2.95
C SER A 155 -6.68 -12.96 -4.01
N ARG A 156 -6.83 -11.63 -4.19
CA ARG A 156 -6.09 -10.87 -5.20
C ARG A 156 -5.66 -9.50 -4.66
N TYR A 157 -4.43 -9.13 -5.00
CA TYR A 157 -3.91 -7.79 -4.77
C TYR A 157 -3.51 -7.18 -6.13
N ILE A 158 -4.16 -6.07 -6.50
CA ILE A 158 -3.93 -5.41 -7.78
C ILE A 158 -3.32 -4.02 -7.51
N LEU A 159 -2.03 -3.84 -7.80
CA LEU A 159 -1.38 -2.53 -7.73
C LEU A 159 -1.77 -1.71 -8.96
N LEU A 160 -2.32 -0.51 -8.74
CA LEU A 160 -2.86 0.34 -9.79
C LEU A 160 -1.82 1.40 -10.19
N HIS A 161 -1.20 1.28 -11.36
CA HIS A 161 -0.15 2.22 -11.80
C HIS A 161 -0.69 3.42 -12.59
N SER A 162 -1.96 3.40 -13.00
CA SER A 162 -2.44 4.47 -13.87
C SER A 162 -2.64 5.78 -13.10
N GLU A 163 -1.90 6.82 -13.52
CA GLU A 163 -2.03 8.20 -13.03
C GLU A 163 -3.46 8.74 -13.16
N SER A 164 -4.27 8.10 -14.00
CA SER A 164 -5.66 8.46 -14.28
C SER A 164 -6.68 7.93 -13.29
N ILE A 165 -6.35 7.04 -12.32
CA ILE A 165 -7.40 6.53 -11.41
C ILE A 165 -7.69 7.52 -10.27
N PHE A 166 -6.74 8.32 -9.79
CA PHE A 166 -7.01 9.30 -8.72
C PHE A 166 -6.34 10.65 -8.99
N ASN A 167 -7.13 11.72 -9.17
CA ASN A 167 -6.59 13.06 -9.43
C ASN A 167 -6.08 13.78 -8.17
N ASP A 168 -6.55 13.32 -7.00
CA ASP A 168 -6.45 14.06 -5.73
C ASP A 168 -5.39 13.46 -4.77
N THR A 169 -4.61 12.45 -5.19
CA THR A 169 -3.58 11.82 -4.35
C THR A 169 -2.37 11.30 -5.11
N ASP A 170 -1.18 11.68 -4.66
CA ASP A 170 0.08 11.06 -5.12
C ASP A 170 0.34 9.71 -4.43
N ASN A 171 -0.46 9.33 -3.43
CA ASN A 171 -0.24 8.09 -2.68
C ASN A 171 -0.63 6.88 -3.56
N PRO A 172 0.26 5.89 -3.71
CA PRO A 172 -0.04 4.68 -4.47
C PRO A 172 -1.22 3.90 -3.91
N VAL A 173 -2.04 3.35 -4.80
CA VAL A 173 -3.30 2.67 -4.46
C VAL A 173 -3.30 1.25 -5.01
N CYS A 174 -3.96 0.35 -4.29
CA CYS A 174 -4.28 -0.98 -4.77
C CYS A 174 -5.78 -1.24 -4.70
N LEU A 175 -6.25 -2.15 -5.54
CA LEU A 175 -7.53 -2.82 -5.39
C LEU A 175 -7.27 -4.19 -4.73
N ALA A 176 -7.69 -4.34 -3.47
CA ALA A 176 -7.59 -5.58 -2.71
C ALA A 176 -8.92 -6.32 -2.76
N LEU A 177 -8.90 -7.58 -3.17
CA LEU A 177 -10.08 -8.44 -3.35
C LEU A 177 -10.02 -9.58 -2.34
N PHE A 178 -11.10 -9.77 -1.60
CA PHE A 178 -11.22 -10.73 -0.52
C PHE A 178 -12.38 -11.68 -0.76
N ASP A 179 -12.12 -12.97 -0.58
CA ASP A 179 -13.13 -14.02 -0.68
C ASP A 179 -13.75 -14.33 0.69
N LYS A 180 -14.80 -15.16 0.69
CA LYS A 180 -15.52 -15.56 1.90
C LYS A 180 -14.65 -16.40 2.83
N ASP A 181 -14.04 -17.42 2.25
CA ASP A 181 -13.26 -18.41 2.95
C ASP A 181 -11.77 -18.09 2.86
N ASP A 182 -10.96 -18.87 3.58
CA ASP A 182 -9.52 -18.77 3.43
C ASP A 182 -9.10 -19.13 2.01
N VAL A 183 -8.13 -18.39 1.49
CA VAL A 183 -7.48 -18.69 0.22
C VAL A 183 -6.18 -19.42 0.46
N GLU A 184 -5.83 -20.33 -0.46
CA GLU A 184 -4.55 -21.03 -0.43
C GLU A 184 -3.38 -20.05 -0.63
N ASP A 185 -3.54 -19.09 -1.53
CA ASP A 185 -2.55 -18.05 -1.81
C ASP A 185 -3.20 -16.77 -2.37
N THR A 186 -2.45 -15.67 -2.37
CA THR A 186 -2.86 -14.40 -2.95
C THR A 186 -2.24 -14.22 -4.32
N CYS A 187 -3.06 -14.00 -5.35
CA CYS A 187 -2.59 -13.64 -6.68
C CYS A 187 -2.20 -12.15 -6.73
N ILE A 188 -0.98 -11.85 -7.18
CA ILE A 188 -0.45 -10.48 -7.31
C ILE A 188 -0.55 -10.02 -8.75
N TYR A 189 -1.12 -8.83 -8.96
CA TYR A 189 -1.26 -8.19 -10.26
C TYR A 189 -0.74 -6.75 -10.23
N TYR A 190 -0.14 -6.35 -11.34
CA TYR A 190 0.10 -4.94 -11.68
C TYR A 190 -0.85 -4.57 -12.81
N ASP A 191 -1.90 -3.82 -12.48
CA ASP A 191 -3.02 -3.53 -13.37
C ASP A 191 -3.62 -4.85 -13.93
N ASN A 192 -3.47 -5.12 -15.24
CA ASN A 192 -3.92 -6.38 -15.86
C ASN A 192 -2.87 -7.50 -15.85
N ARG A 193 -1.61 -7.19 -15.53
CA ARG A 193 -0.50 -8.15 -15.62
C ARG A 193 -0.40 -8.98 -14.35
N PHE A 194 -0.54 -10.30 -14.47
CA PHE A 194 -0.21 -11.22 -13.40
C PHE A 194 1.31 -11.21 -13.14
N ILE A 195 1.69 -11.09 -11.86
CA ILE A 195 3.08 -11.05 -11.41
C ILE A 195 3.49 -12.40 -10.81
N GLY A 196 2.60 -13.03 -10.04
CA GLY A 196 2.86 -14.30 -9.39
C GLY A 196 1.98 -14.48 -8.15
N ASN A 197 2.11 -15.64 -7.51
CA ASN A 197 1.47 -15.88 -6.22
C ASN A 197 2.35 -15.32 -5.09
N LEU A 198 1.73 -14.79 -4.04
CA LEU A 198 2.43 -14.12 -2.95
C LEU A 198 3.42 -15.06 -2.26
N SER A 199 3.03 -16.31 -1.97
CA SER A 199 3.93 -17.27 -1.31
C SER A 199 5.22 -17.52 -2.11
N LEU A 200 5.11 -17.62 -3.44
CA LEU A 200 6.26 -17.82 -4.33
C LEU A 200 7.15 -16.59 -4.42
N LEU A 201 6.58 -15.39 -4.33
CA LEU A 201 7.37 -14.17 -4.30
C LEU A 201 8.08 -14.02 -2.95
N GLU A 202 7.43 -14.40 -1.84
CA GLU A 202 7.98 -14.29 -0.49
C GLU A 202 9.22 -15.16 -0.26
N ILE A 203 9.45 -16.23 -1.04
CA ILE A 203 10.68 -17.04 -0.94
C ILE A 203 11.94 -16.23 -1.22
N HIS A 204 11.82 -15.13 -1.97
CA HIS A 204 12.93 -14.24 -2.33
C HIS A 204 13.22 -13.20 -1.23
N LEU A 205 12.40 -13.11 -0.18
CA LEU A 205 12.68 -12.22 0.94
C LEU A 205 13.99 -12.64 1.64
N PRO A 206 14.92 -11.71 1.88
CA PRO A 206 16.10 -12.02 2.65
C PRO A 206 15.71 -12.52 4.05
N ILE A 207 16.42 -13.54 4.52
CA ILE A 207 16.15 -14.19 5.82
C ILE A 207 16.34 -13.16 6.95
N PRO A 208 15.43 -13.09 7.93
CA PRO A 208 15.63 -12.27 9.11
C PRO A 208 16.92 -12.66 9.83
N TRP A 209 17.75 -11.67 10.16
CA TRP A 209 19.02 -11.90 10.84
C TRP A 209 19.17 -11.01 12.06
N ASN A 210 19.51 -11.64 13.18
CA ASN A 210 19.63 -11.02 14.50
C ASN A 210 21.09 -10.93 14.99
N GLY A 211 22.07 -11.31 14.15
CA GLY A 211 23.46 -11.53 14.58
C GLY A 211 24.32 -10.27 14.75
N CYS A 212 24.04 -9.16 14.06
CA CYS A 212 24.78 -7.91 14.27
C CYS A 212 23.88 -6.72 14.61
N ARG A 213 24.45 -5.87 15.45
CA ARG A 213 23.91 -4.55 15.78
C ARG A 213 24.03 -3.64 14.55
N VAL A 214 22.96 -3.57 13.76
CA VAL A 214 22.80 -2.55 12.72
C VAL A 214 22.10 -1.32 13.30
N THR A 215 22.79 -0.18 13.31
CA THR A 215 22.26 1.12 13.73
C THR A 215 22.03 2.00 12.50
N PHE A 216 20.78 2.39 12.27
CA PHE A 216 20.42 3.31 11.19
C PHE A 216 20.47 4.76 11.69
N ASN A 217 20.74 5.70 10.78
CA ASN A 217 20.91 7.11 11.08
C ASN A 217 22.05 7.36 12.08
N ASP A 218 23.14 6.60 11.96
CA ASP A 218 24.34 6.80 12.78
C ASP A 218 25.26 7.84 12.10
N PRO A 219 25.61 8.96 12.76
CA PRO A 219 26.51 9.97 12.20
C PRO A 219 27.88 9.43 11.79
N LEU A 220 28.37 8.41 12.50
CA LEU A 220 29.66 7.75 12.28
C LEU A 220 29.57 6.51 11.40
N GLY A 221 28.36 6.11 10.99
CA GLY A 221 28.14 4.95 10.15
C GLY A 221 28.83 5.07 8.79
N LYS A 222 29.63 4.06 8.44
CA LYS A 222 30.45 4.03 7.22
C LYS A 222 29.68 3.56 5.98
N LEU A 223 28.61 2.80 6.15
CA LEU A 223 27.76 2.32 5.06
C LEU A 223 26.63 3.34 4.80
N GLY A 224 26.51 3.79 3.55
CA GLY A 224 25.40 4.64 3.10
C GLY A 224 24.27 3.84 2.45
N LEU A 225 23.05 4.36 2.54
CA LEU A 225 21.86 3.82 1.87
C LEU A 225 20.99 4.96 1.31
N VAL A 226 20.72 4.88 0.00
CA VAL A 226 19.65 5.62 -0.68
C VAL A 226 18.39 4.75 -0.64
N THR A 227 17.38 5.18 0.11
CA THR A 227 16.21 4.34 0.44
C THR A 227 15.01 4.54 -0.47
N PHE A 228 14.98 5.58 -1.29
CA PHE A 228 13.89 5.87 -2.23
C PHE A 228 14.42 5.86 -3.65
N ASP A 229 13.58 5.41 -4.57
CA ASP A 229 13.83 5.69 -5.97
C ASP A 229 13.70 7.20 -6.24
N ASN A 230 14.54 7.69 -7.15
CA ASN A 230 14.40 8.98 -7.80
C ASN A 230 13.18 8.97 -8.76
N THR A 231 12.94 10.08 -9.48
CA THR A 231 11.78 10.23 -10.37
C THR A 231 11.98 9.64 -11.77
N ARG A 232 13.17 9.10 -12.08
CA ARG A 232 13.53 8.61 -13.41
C ARG A 232 13.55 7.09 -13.48
N GLU A 233 14.16 6.43 -12.50
CA GLU A 233 14.54 5.02 -12.57
C GLU A 233 14.67 4.36 -11.18
N PRO A 234 14.67 3.02 -11.11
CA PRO A 234 15.10 2.28 -9.92
C PRO A 234 16.47 2.77 -9.43
N SER A 235 16.56 3.26 -8.20
CA SER A 235 17.79 3.91 -7.69
C SER A 235 18.03 3.72 -6.18
N ILE A 236 17.20 2.93 -5.51
CA ILE A 236 17.52 2.39 -4.18
C ILE A 236 18.82 1.59 -4.26
N ARG A 237 19.81 1.97 -3.45
CA ARG A 237 21.13 1.32 -3.43
C ARG A 237 21.88 1.63 -2.15
N PHE A 238 22.78 0.73 -1.78
CA PHE A 238 23.86 1.02 -0.83
C PHE A 238 25.00 1.79 -1.51
N CYS A 239 25.74 2.57 -0.72
CA CYS A 239 26.84 3.41 -1.17
C CYS A 239 27.87 3.62 -0.04
N SER A 240 28.99 4.30 -0.33
CA SER A 240 29.84 4.82 0.75
C SER A 240 29.12 5.95 1.48
N ALA A 241 29.33 6.10 2.79
CA ALA A 241 28.78 7.23 3.54
C ALA A 241 29.26 8.59 2.98
N GLU A 242 30.45 8.61 2.38
CA GLU A 242 31.10 9.74 1.73
C GLU A 242 30.31 10.22 0.50
N GLU A 243 29.59 9.36 -0.22
CA GLU A 243 28.73 9.81 -1.35
C GLU A 243 27.54 10.65 -0.87
N ILE A 244 27.15 10.49 0.39
CA ILE A 244 25.98 11.14 1.00
C ILE A 244 26.39 12.05 2.18
N HIS A 245 27.66 12.42 2.29
CA HIS A 245 28.21 13.18 3.42
C HIS A 245 27.55 14.57 3.57
N GLN A 246 27.11 15.17 2.46
CA GLN A 246 26.43 16.45 2.40
C GLN A 246 25.02 16.44 3.03
N TYR A 247 24.43 15.27 3.24
CA TYR A 247 23.12 15.15 3.84
C TYR A 247 23.21 15.03 5.37
N PRO A 248 22.51 15.87 6.14
CA PRO A 248 22.54 15.80 7.59
C PRO A 248 21.87 14.53 8.10
N VAL A 249 22.48 13.92 9.12
CA VAL A 249 21.90 12.78 9.82
C VAL A 249 20.92 13.30 10.87
N LYS A 250 19.66 12.85 10.78
CA LYS A 250 18.58 13.13 11.74
C LYS A 250 17.94 11.80 12.10
N ASP A 251 17.35 11.69 13.29
CA ASP A 251 16.60 10.48 13.68
C ASP A 251 15.44 10.18 12.73
N SER A 252 14.87 11.25 12.15
CA SER A 252 13.82 11.18 11.14
C SER A 252 14.32 11.05 9.71
N SER A 253 15.64 10.96 9.47
CA SER A 253 16.19 10.82 8.12
C SER A 253 15.67 9.52 7.53
N ARG A 254 15.03 9.66 6.38
CA ARG A 254 14.48 8.53 5.64
C ARG A 254 15.11 8.36 4.28
N TYR A 255 15.61 9.42 3.61
CA TYR A 255 16.07 9.37 2.22
C TYR A 255 17.50 8.87 2.04
N PHE A 256 18.43 9.54 2.72
CA PHE A 256 19.84 9.20 2.77
C PHE A 256 20.17 8.81 4.20
N VAL A 257 20.71 7.61 4.37
CA VAL A 257 20.89 7.01 5.69
C VAL A 257 22.32 6.53 5.81
N ARG A 258 22.99 6.91 6.89
CA ARG A 258 24.27 6.35 7.32
C ARG A 258 24.02 5.23 8.32
N ILE A 259 24.76 4.14 8.17
CA ILE A 259 24.53 2.88 8.84
C ILE A 259 25.84 2.40 9.46
N GLU A 260 25.80 2.15 10.75
CA GLU A 260 26.85 1.42 11.46
C GLU A 260 26.44 -0.04 11.59
N CYS A 261 27.33 -0.96 11.22
CA CYS A 261 27.04 -2.39 11.12
C CYS A 261 28.26 -3.31 11.23
N GLY A 262 29.42 -2.79 11.63
CA GLY A 262 30.64 -3.59 11.82
C GLY A 262 31.33 -4.09 10.54
N ILE A 263 30.81 -3.76 9.35
CA ILE A 263 31.45 -4.12 8.09
C ILE A 263 32.70 -3.25 7.87
N GLU A 264 33.85 -3.90 7.72
CA GLU A 264 35.12 -3.20 7.47
C GLU A 264 35.33 -2.87 5.98
N ASN A 265 35.10 -3.83 5.08
CA ASN A 265 35.30 -3.67 3.64
C ASN A 265 34.05 -3.10 2.95
N ILE A 266 33.83 -1.78 3.13
CA ILE A 266 32.67 -1.06 2.58
C ILE A 266 32.54 -1.22 1.05
N PRO A 267 33.59 -1.07 0.21
CA PRO A 267 33.45 -1.23 -1.23
C PRO A 267 32.96 -2.63 -1.66
N ALA A 268 33.49 -3.69 -1.06
CA ALA A 268 33.07 -5.06 -1.36
C ALA A 268 31.63 -5.33 -0.90
N ALA A 269 31.26 -4.83 0.27
CA ALA A 269 29.90 -4.94 0.80
C ALA A 269 28.89 -4.19 -0.08
N VAL A 270 29.18 -2.95 -0.49
CA VAL A 270 28.32 -2.15 -1.38
C VAL A 270 28.08 -2.88 -2.70
N SER A 271 29.13 -3.42 -3.32
CA SER A 271 29.00 -4.20 -4.56
C SER A 271 28.08 -5.42 -4.38
N THR A 272 28.30 -6.19 -3.30
CA THR A 272 27.51 -7.39 -3.01
C THR A 272 26.06 -7.08 -2.67
N LEU A 273 25.80 -6.07 -1.83
CA LEU A 273 24.45 -5.64 -1.46
C LEU A 273 23.67 -5.15 -2.68
N ASN A 274 24.28 -4.32 -3.53
CA ASN A 274 23.60 -3.78 -4.70
C ASN A 274 23.29 -4.87 -5.73
N ARG A 275 24.18 -5.85 -5.90
CA ARG A 275 23.86 -7.04 -6.70
C ARG A 275 22.64 -7.79 -6.15
N LYS A 276 22.60 -8.04 -4.84
CA LYS A 276 21.46 -8.68 -4.16
C LYS A 276 20.16 -7.88 -4.29
N ILE A 277 20.21 -6.55 -4.14
CA ILE A 277 19.04 -5.69 -4.35
C ILE A 277 18.55 -5.83 -5.79
N ASN A 278 19.43 -5.74 -6.79
CA ASN A 278 19.02 -5.83 -8.19
C ASN A 278 18.38 -7.18 -8.53
N THR A 279 18.97 -8.29 -8.07
CA THR A 279 18.37 -9.61 -8.19
C THR A 279 16.98 -9.65 -7.52
N PHE A 280 16.88 -9.19 -6.28
CA PHE A 280 15.62 -9.14 -5.54
C PHE A 280 14.54 -8.33 -6.25
N ARG A 281 14.88 -7.15 -6.78
CA ARG A 281 13.94 -6.31 -7.54
C ARG A 281 13.41 -7.01 -8.77
N ASN A 282 14.28 -7.72 -9.49
CA ASN A 282 13.90 -8.49 -10.67
C ASN A 282 13.00 -9.69 -10.31
N GLU A 283 13.38 -10.47 -9.30
CA GLU A 283 12.66 -11.68 -8.89
C GLU A 283 11.30 -11.37 -8.26
N THR A 284 11.20 -10.25 -7.55
CA THR A 284 9.97 -9.86 -6.82
C THR A 284 9.14 -8.79 -7.55
N CYS A 285 9.60 -8.34 -8.72
CA CYS A 285 9.02 -7.22 -9.45
C CYS A 285 8.77 -5.97 -8.56
N ASP A 286 9.69 -5.67 -7.64
CA ASP A 286 9.57 -4.60 -6.64
C ASP A 286 8.43 -4.74 -5.61
N LEU A 287 7.72 -5.88 -5.53
CA LEU A 287 6.53 -6.05 -4.69
C LEU A 287 6.77 -5.69 -3.22
N PHE A 288 7.91 -6.12 -2.68
CA PHE A 288 8.25 -5.94 -1.27
C PHE A 288 8.96 -4.62 -0.97
N LEU A 289 9.21 -3.79 -1.98
CA LEU A 289 9.57 -2.39 -1.78
C LEU A 289 8.29 -1.56 -1.76
N THR A 290 8.10 -0.77 -0.70
CA THR A 290 6.88 -0.01 -0.50
C THR A 290 6.68 1.00 -1.63
N PRO A 291 5.56 0.95 -2.37
CA PRO A 291 5.20 2.00 -3.30
C PRO A 291 5.23 3.37 -2.62
N PHE A 292 5.84 4.33 -3.29
CA PHE A 292 5.99 5.69 -2.83
C PHE A 292 5.54 6.68 -3.91
N LYS A 293 5.19 7.88 -3.45
CA LYS A 293 4.53 8.93 -4.22
C LYS A 293 5.13 9.17 -5.60
N GLY A 294 4.23 9.24 -6.59
CA GLY A 294 4.53 9.55 -7.97
C GLY A 294 5.03 8.37 -8.79
N ILE A 295 4.76 8.45 -10.08
CA ILE A 295 5.24 7.51 -11.10
C ILE A 295 6.60 8.00 -11.61
N ARG A 296 7.53 7.06 -11.79
CA ARG A 296 8.82 7.28 -12.44
C ARG A 296 8.61 7.44 -13.95
N LYS A 297 9.60 8.00 -14.66
CA LYS A 297 9.54 8.14 -16.13
C LYS A 297 9.33 6.82 -16.89
N ASP A 298 9.62 5.68 -16.27
CA ASP A 298 9.40 4.33 -16.83
C ASP A 298 7.96 3.81 -16.64
N GLY A 299 7.06 4.59 -16.04
CA GLY A 299 5.66 4.21 -15.83
C GLY A 299 5.40 3.40 -14.55
N LEU A 300 6.42 3.17 -13.71
CA LEU A 300 6.28 2.43 -12.46
C LEU A 300 6.29 3.35 -11.25
N TYR A 301 5.67 2.92 -10.14
CA TYR A 301 5.79 3.66 -8.89
C TYR A 301 7.23 3.76 -8.44
N ARG A 302 7.59 4.92 -7.91
CA ARG A 302 8.77 5.05 -7.06
C ARG A 302 8.62 4.09 -5.89
N ARG A 303 9.72 3.49 -5.47
CA ARG A 303 9.72 2.58 -4.32
C ARG A 303 10.48 3.17 -3.14
N ARG A 304 10.21 2.61 -1.96
CA ARG A 304 10.92 2.88 -0.71
C ARG A 304 11.33 1.57 -0.05
N MET A 305 12.60 1.46 0.29
CA MET A 305 13.13 0.39 1.15
C MET A 305 12.85 0.69 2.63
N SER A 306 12.29 -0.27 3.35
CA SER A 306 12.15 -0.19 4.80
C SER A 306 13.49 -0.49 5.49
N PHE A 307 13.69 0.06 6.70
CA PHE A 307 14.89 -0.27 7.50
C PHE A 307 14.92 -1.74 7.90
N GLU A 308 13.75 -2.36 8.08
CA GLU A 308 13.66 -3.79 8.30
C GLU A 308 14.24 -4.57 7.13
N LEU A 309 13.79 -4.31 5.90
CA LEU A 309 14.29 -4.98 4.71
C LEU A 309 15.79 -4.72 4.48
N ALA A 310 16.23 -3.46 4.65
CA ALA A 310 17.65 -3.10 4.56
C ALA A 310 18.51 -3.89 5.56
N ARG A 311 18.02 -4.06 6.81
CA ARG A 311 18.71 -4.85 7.84
C ARG A 311 18.88 -6.31 7.42
N ARG A 312 17.87 -6.91 6.79
CA ARG A 312 17.97 -8.30 6.31
C ARG A 312 19.00 -8.45 5.18
N PHE A 313 19.08 -7.48 4.28
CA PHE A 313 20.14 -7.47 3.25
C PHE A 313 21.54 -7.39 3.86
N ILE A 314 21.77 -6.46 4.80
CA ILE A 314 23.04 -6.31 5.53
C ILE A 314 23.40 -7.61 6.23
N GLY A 315 22.44 -8.23 6.93
CA GLY A 315 22.66 -9.48 7.63
C GLY A 315 23.05 -10.65 6.74
N SER A 316 22.55 -10.68 5.51
CA SER A 316 22.90 -11.73 4.54
C SER A 316 24.36 -11.70 4.07
N ILE A 317 25.12 -10.66 4.40
CA ILE A 317 26.56 -10.57 4.09
C ILE A 317 27.39 -10.91 5.31
N VAL A 318 27.04 -10.36 6.47
CA VAL A 318 27.82 -10.59 7.69
C VAL A 318 27.76 -12.06 8.14
N ASP A 319 26.63 -12.75 7.94
CA ASP A 319 26.56 -14.21 8.19
C ASP A 319 27.49 -15.01 7.26
N ASN A 320 27.74 -14.55 6.03
CA ASN A 320 28.67 -15.21 5.11
C ASN A 320 30.13 -14.94 5.48
N GLU A 321 30.46 -13.78 6.05
CA GLU A 321 31.82 -13.47 6.54
C GLU A 321 32.17 -14.24 7.83
N LEU A 322 31.18 -14.59 8.66
CA LEU A 322 31.37 -15.39 9.88
C LEU A 322 31.46 -16.91 9.62
N ARG A 323 31.12 -17.37 8.41
CA ARG A 323 31.17 -18.79 8.00
C ARG A 323 32.41 -19.14 7.16
N LEU A 324 33.26 -18.16 6.87
CA LEU A 324 34.55 -18.30 6.18
C LEU A 324 35.70 -18.22 7.19
#